data_AF-A0A3D2FMB3-F1
#
_entry.id   AF-A0A3D2FMB3-F1
#
_cell.length_a   1.000
_cell.length_b   1.000
_cell.length_c   1.000
_cell.angle_alpha   90.00
_cell.angle_beta   90.00
_cell.angle_gamma   90.00
#
_symmetry.space_group_name_H-M   'P 1'
#
loop_
_entity.id
_entity.type
_entity.pdbx_description
1 polymer ?
#
loop_
_entity_poly.entity_id
_entity_poly.type
_entity_poly.pdbx_seq_one_letter_code
_entity_poly.pdbx_strand_id
1 'polypeptide(L)'
;MGLIEITDKKLKQDILDRRILTSDQEWAIRHTAHLAFEKLVEMSGKSLGAVDIFFFEARKRCPEMTIPECEKCSVELVCAQKKELFQPVYRTTFY
;
A
#
# COMPACT_ATOMS: atom_id res chain seq x y z
N MET A 1 1.74 5.27 0.62
CA MET A 1 1.81 5.32 2.09
C MET A 1 1.31 3.99 2.63
N GLY A 2 2.11 3.29 3.44
CA GLY A 2 1.65 2.06 4.10
C GLY A 2 0.81 2.41 5.31
N LEU A 3 -0.49 2.09 5.30
CA LEU A 3 -1.41 2.38 6.40
C LEU A 3 -1.50 1.26 7.43
N ILE A 4 -0.95 0.09 7.10
CA ILE A 4 -1.06 -1.14 7.89
C ILE A 4 0.31 -1.75 8.13
N GLU A 5 0.41 -2.54 9.19
CA GLU A 5 1.60 -3.30 9.53
C GLU A 5 1.27 -4.79 9.64
N ILE A 6 2.12 -5.63 9.04
CA ILE A 6 2.02 -7.08 9.13
C ILE A 6 2.92 -7.53 10.28
N THR A 7 2.30 -7.97 11.37
CA THR A 7 2.98 -8.43 12.58
C THR A 7 3.32 -9.91 12.53
N ASP A 8 2.57 -10.71 11.76
CA ASP A 8 2.90 -12.10 11.48
C ASP A 8 4.14 -12.19 10.58
N LYS A 9 5.22 -12.73 11.14
CA LYS A 9 6.52 -12.86 10.45
C LYS A 9 6.45 -13.77 9.23
N LYS A 10 5.67 -14.85 9.29
CA LYS A 10 5.54 -15.80 8.19
C LYS A 10 4.76 -15.16 7.04
N LEU A 11 3.61 -14.53 7.33
CA LEU A 11 2.84 -13.81 6.33
C LEU A 11 3.67 -12.69 5.69
N LYS A 12 4.42 -11.93 6.50
CA LYS A 12 5.32 -10.90 5.98
C LYS A 12 6.35 -11.50 5.02
N GLN A 13 6.97 -12.62 5.38
CA GLN A 13 7.94 -13.30 4.51
C GLN A 13 7.29 -13.82 3.23
N ASP A 14 6.10 -14.43 3.31
CA ASP A 14 5.39 -14.96 2.14
C ASP A 14 5.07 -13.83 1.13
N ILE A 15 4.71 -12.63 1.61
CA ILE A 15 4.50 -11.45 0.74
C ILE A 15 5.82 -10.96 0.13
N LEU A 16 6.90 -10.88 0.91
CA LEU A 16 8.21 -10.48 0.38
C LEU A 16 8.69 -11.44 -0.71
N ASP A 17 8.44 -12.73 -0.52
CA ASP A 17 8.79 -13.81 -1.45
C ASP A 17 7.80 -13.93 -2.63
N ARG A 18 6.75 -13.12 -2.68
CA ARG A 18 5.68 -13.15 -3.70
C ARG A 18 5.00 -14.52 -3.83
N ARG A 19 4.76 -15.19 -2.70
CA ARG A 19 4.05 -16.47 -2.67
C ARG A 19 2.55 -16.26 -2.82
N ILE A 20 1.88 -17.30 -3.32
CA ILE A 20 0.42 -17.36 -3.32
C ILE A 20 -0.05 -17.42 -1.86
N LEU A 21 -0.87 -16.45 -1.47
CA LEU A 21 -1.47 -16.38 -0.15
C LEU A 21 -2.76 -17.21 -0.13
N THR A 22 -3.16 -17.66 1.06
CA THR A 22 -4.50 -18.23 1.25
C THR A 22 -5.57 -17.15 1.21
N SER A 23 -6.82 -17.55 0.97
CA SER A 23 -7.96 -16.61 1.00
C SER A 23 -8.07 -15.86 2.34
N ASP A 24 -7.75 -16.52 3.46
CA ASP A 24 -7.82 -15.90 4.78
C ASP A 24 -6.72 -14.86 4.98
N GLN A 25 -5.51 -15.14 4.48
CA GLN A 25 -4.39 -14.20 4.52
C GLN A 25 -4.67 -12.97 3.64
N GLU A 26 -5.20 -13.18 2.44
CA GLU A 26 -5.61 -12.08 1.56
C GLU A 26 -6.73 -11.25 2.20
N TRP A 27 -7.75 -11.92 2.75
CA TRP A 27 -8.86 -11.26 3.43
C TRP A 27 -8.39 -10.40 4.60
N ALA A 28 -7.50 -10.92 5.44
CA ALA A 28 -6.94 -10.17 6.56
C ALA A 28 -6.27 -8.87 6.09
N ILE A 29 -5.45 -8.93 5.04
CA ILE A 29 -4.77 -7.75 4.49
C ILE A 29 -5.78 -6.75 3.92
N ARG A 30 -6.70 -7.21 3.06
CA ARG A 30 -7.66 -6.34 2.36
C ARG A 30 -8.63 -5.68 3.34
N HIS A 31 -9.15 -6.44 4.29
CA HIS A 31 -10.06 -5.93 5.31
C HIS A 31 -9.36 -4.93 6.23
N THR A 32 -8.14 -5.23 6.71
CA THR A 32 -7.39 -4.27 7.54
C THR A 32 -7.01 -3.01 6.78
N ALA A 33 -6.66 -3.11 5.49
CA ALA A 33 -6.41 -1.94 4.65
C ALA A 33 -7.66 -1.07 4.48
N HIS A 34 -8.83 -1.69 4.29
CA HIS A 34 -10.11 -0.98 4.22
C HIS A 34 -10.42 -0.23 5.53
N LEU A 35 -10.33 -0.90 6.67
CA LEU A 35 -10.54 -0.26 7.98
C LEU A 35 -9.56 0.88 8.25
N ALA A 36 -8.29 0.73 7.85
CA ALA A 36 -7.30 1.79 8.00
C ALA A 36 -7.62 3.01 7.12
N PHE A 37 -8.18 2.79 5.93
CA PHE A 37 -8.66 3.86 5.06
C PHE A 37 -9.88 4.58 5.65
N GLU A 38 -10.87 3.85 6.16
CA GLU A 38 -12.02 4.44 6.85
C GLU A 38 -11.60 5.28 8.06
N LYS A 39 -10.68 4.75 8.87
CA LYS A 39 -10.12 5.48 10.01
C LYS A 39 -9.39 6.76 9.57
N LEU A 40 -8.68 6.74 8.46
CA LEU A 40 -8.02 7.94 7.92
C LEU A 40 -9.04 8.99 7.47
N VAL A 41 -10.14 8.57 6.83
CA VAL A 41 -11.25 9.46 6.45
C VAL A 41 -11.83 10.12 7.70
N GLU A 42 -12.15 9.33 8.73
CA GLU A 42 -12.67 9.83 10.01
C GLU A 42 -11.70 10.82 10.67
N MET A 43 -10.44 10.42 10.88
CA MET A 43 -9.44 11.23 11.58
C MET A 43 -9.08 12.53 10.84
N SER A 44 -9.13 12.51 9.51
CA SER A 44 -8.79 13.68 8.69
C SER A 44 -9.93 14.71 8.62
N GLY A 45 -11.16 14.32 8.95
CA GLY A 45 -12.36 15.13 8.75
C GLY A 45 -12.62 15.47 7.28
N LYS A 46 -12.01 14.75 6.33
CA LYS A 46 -12.18 14.93 4.89
C LYS A 46 -13.22 13.96 4.35
N SER A 47 -13.79 14.29 3.19
CA SER A 47 -14.67 13.35 2.49
C SER A 47 -13.88 12.15 1.96
N LEU A 48 -14.56 11.03 1.77
CA LEU A 48 -14.00 9.83 1.13
C LEU A 48 -13.29 10.17 -0.19
N GLY A 49 -13.93 10.97 -1.05
CA GLY A 49 -13.38 11.38 -2.34
C GLY A 49 -12.13 12.26 -2.22
N ALA A 50 -12.04 13.10 -1.18
CA ALA A 50 -10.85 13.92 -0.94
C ALA A 50 -9.65 13.09 -0.48
N VAL A 51 -9.88 12.03 0.30
CA VAL A 51 -8.83 11.08 0.67
C VAL A 51 -8.45 10.21 -0.52
N ASP A 52 -9.42 9.73 -1.29
CA ASP A 52 -9.18 8.92 -2.49
C ASP A 52 -8.35 9.65 -3.54
N ILE A 53 -8.72 10.90 -3.90
CA ILE A 53 -7.97 11.70 -4.86
C ILE A 53 -6.53 11.97 -4.36
N PHE A 54 -6.33 12.13 -3.05
CA PHE A 54 -4.99 12.27 -2.48
C PHE A 54 -4.11 11.03 -2.75
N PHE A 55 -4.64 9.82 -2.55
CA PHE A 55 -3.90 8.59 -2.86
C PHE A 55 -3.72 8.37 -4.35
N PHE A 56 -4.70 8.74 -5.16
CA PHE A 56 -4.59 8.68 -6.62
C PHE A 56 -3.44 9.57 -7.11
N GLU A 57 -3.40 10.82 -6.65
CA GLU A 57 -2.34 11.78 -6.99
C GLU A 57 -0.97 11.35 -6.45
N ALA A 58 -0.93 10.67 -5.29
CA ALA A 58 0.30 10.12 -4.74
C ALA A 58 0.98 9.08 -5.66
N ARG A 59 0.25 8.46 -6.60
CA ARG A 59 0.83 7.54 -7.61
C ARG A 59 1.86 8.21 -8.52
N LYS A 60 1.88 9.54 -8.61
CA LYS A 60 2.92 10.30 -9.32
C LYS A 60 4.31 10.14 -8.70
N ARG A 61 4.39 9.85 -7.39
CA ARG A 61 5.64 9.67 -6.62
C ARG A 61 5.77 8.28 -6.01
N CYS A 62 4.64 7.59 -5.79
CA CYS A 62 4.56 6.21 -5.36
C CYS A 62 3.83 5.38 -6.44
N PRO A 63 4.39 5.29 -7.67
CA PRO A 63 3.77 4.58 -8.79
C PRO A 63 3.66 3.09 -8.48
N GLU A 64 2.77 2.36 -9.16
CA GLU A 64 2.56 0.91 -8.97
C GLU A 64 3.62 0.04 -9.68
N MET A 65 4.35 0.61 -10.64
CA MET A 65 5.19 -0.15 -11.58
C MET A 65 6.70 0.08 -11.42
N THR A 66 7.13 1.07 -10.62
CA THR A 66 8.54 1.46 -10.48
C THR A 66 8.85 1.84 -9.04
N ILE A 67 10.14 1.89 -8.69
CA ILE A 67 10.57 2.24 -7.33
C ILE A 67 10.02 3.63 -6.94
N PRO A 68 9.38 3.77 -5.78
CA PRO A 68 8.87 5.06 -5.32
C PRO A 68 9.94 6.15 -5.15
N GLU A 69 9.63 7.36 -5.62
CA GLU A 69 10.40 8.59 -5.40
C GLU A 69 10.09 9.19 -4.01
N CYS A 70 10.44 8.48 -2.93
CA CYS A 70 10.07 8.87 -1.56
C CYS A 70 10.50 10.29 -1.18
N GLU A 71 11.71 10.71 -1.57
CA GLU A 71 12.27 12.05 -1.29
C GLU A 71 11.44 13.20 -1.89
N LYS A 72 10.58 12.92 -2.88
CA LYS A 72 9.71 13.90 -3.54
C LYS A 72 8.24 13.75 -3.13
N CYS A 73 7.94 12.93 -2.13
CA CYS A 73 6.58 12.64 -1.68
C CYS A 73 6.13 13.63 -0.59
N SER A 74 4.88 14.10 -0.67
CA SER A 74 4.29 15.04 0.29
C SER A 74 4.14 14.48 1.71
N VAL A 75 4.22 13.16 1.88
CA VAL A 75 4.10 12.47 3.18
C VAL A 75 5.36 11.69 3.55
N GLU A 76 6.51 12.06 2.97
CA GLU A 76 7.81 11.41 3.20
C GLU A 76 8.12 11.27 4.70
N LEU A 77 7.98 12.36 5.46
CA LEU A 77 8.33 12.44 6.88
C LEU A 77 7.51 11.53 7.81
N VAL A 78 6.33 11.08 7.36
CA VAL A 78 5.41 10.27 8.17
C VAL A 78 5.20 8.86 7.60
N CYS A 79 5.68 8.61 6.39
CA CYS A 79 5.59 7.31 5.76
C CYS A 79 6.72 6.40 6.26
N ALA A 80 6.41 5.14 6.58
CA ALA A 80 7.43 4.15 6.96
C ALA A 80 8.33 3.70 5.78
N GLN A 81 8.04 4.16 4.55
CA GLN A 81 8.84 3.90 3.35
C GLN A 81 9.24 2.42 3.15
N LYS A 82 8.32 1.49 3.48
CA LYS A 82 8.51 0.03 3.34
C LYS A 82 8.57 -0.42 1.87
N LYS A 83 9.61 0.03 1.15
CA LYS A 83 9.84 -0.21 -0.29
C LYS A 83 9.98 -1.70 -0.61
N GLU A 84 10.35 -2.53 0.36
CA GLU A 84 10.43 -3.98 0.23
C GLU A 84 9.06 -4.65 0.03
N LEU A 85 7.98 -4.02 0.52
CA LEU A 85 6.60 -4.47 0.29
C LEU A 85 6.03 -3.96 -1.04
N PHE A 86 6.77 -3.08 -1.72
CA PHE A 86 6.36 -2.56 -3.01
C PHE A 86 6.63 -3.62 -4.09
N GLN A 87 5.55 -4.09 -4.73
CA GLN A 87 5.61 -5.14 -5.74
C GLN A 87 5.32 -4.56 -7.13
N PRO A 88 6.34 -4.13 -7.90
CA PRO A 88 6.13 -3.71 -9.28
C PRO A 88 5.60 -4.91 -10.09
N VAL A 89 4.55 -4.67 -10.87
CA VAL A 89 4.03 -5.68 -11.80
C VAL A 89 5.06 -5.89 -12.90
N TYR A 90 5.50 -7.12 -13.09
CA TYR A 90 6.29 -7.48 -14.27
C TYR A 90 5.35 -7.61 -15.45
N ARG A 91 5.37 -6.64 -16.37
CA ARG A 91 4.68 -6.79 -17.66
C ARG A 91 5.45 -7.76 -18.54
N THR A 92 4.83 -8.88 -18.88
CA THR A 92 5.32 -9.77 -19.93
C THR A 92 4.89 -9.23 -21.29
N THR A 93 5.68 -9.46 -22.34
CA THR A 93 5.33 -9.09 -23.73
C THR A 93 4.36 -10.07 -24.39
N PHE A 94 3.94 -11.13 -23.69
CA PHE A 94 2.92 -12.05 -24.17
C PHE A 94 1.54 -11.38 -24.05
N TYR A 95 1.07 -10.85 -25.17
CA TYR A 95 -0.30 -10.39 -25.41
C TYR A 95 -0.93 -11.27 -26.49
#